data_AF-K9W0K1-F1
#
_entry.id   AF-K9W0K1-F1
#
_cell.length_a   1.000
_cell.length_b   1.000
_cell.length_c   1.000
_cell.angle_alpha   90.00
_cell.angle_beta   90.00
_cell.angle_gamma   90.00
#
_symmetry.space_group_name_H-M   'P 1'
#
loop_
_entity.id
_entity.type
_entity.pdbx_description
1 polymer ?
#
loop_
_entity_poly.entity_id
_entity_poly.type
_entity_poly.pdbx_seq_one_letter_code
_entity_poly.pdbx_strand_id
1 'polypeptide(L)'
;MVIGTANQIQYFGDILDNQVLLVALLACLIAQLLKLLFELVIHRKVNIRVLVTTGGMPSAHSALVTALATGVGQAIGWSSPDFAIAAIFAVIVMYDAAGVRQAAGKQARILNQILDELFQEHPKFNEDRLKELLGHTPVQVIVGSALGVVIALFANAAY
;
A
#
# COMPACT_ATOMS: atom_id res chain seq x y z
N MET A 1 37.81 -9.37 17.00
CA MET A 1 36.70 -9.40 16.01
C MET A 1 35.40 -9.86 16.70
N VAL A 2 34.90 -9.12 17.71
CA VAL A 2 33.62 -9.43 18.41
C VAL A 2 32.81 -8.15 18.73
N ILE A 3 33.32 -6.96 18.40
CA ILE A 3 32.66 -5.67 18.73
C ILE A 3 31.64 -5.25 17.64
N GLY A 4 31.64 -5.91 16.46
CA GLY A 4 30.76 -5.54 15.35
C GLY A 4 29.32 -6.04 15.46
N THR A 5 29.06 -7.15 16.17
CA THR A 5 27.72 -7.76 16.25
C THR A 5 26.83 -7.12 17.31
N ALA A 6 27.41 -6.64 18.42
CA ALA A 6 26.66 -5.97 19.49
C ALA A 6 26.04 -4.64 19.04
N ASN A 7 26.81 -3.84 18.28
CA ASN A 7 26.30 -2.60 17.68
C ASN A 7 25.18 -2.88 16.68
N GLN A 8 25.33 -3.91 15.83
CA GLN A 8 24.30 -4.30 14.86
C GLN A 8 22.98 -4.66 15.57
N ILE A 9 23.03 -5.49 16.62
CA ILE A 9 21.84 -5.89 17.39
C ILE A 9 21.17 -4.69 18.08
N GLN A 10 21.94 -3.73 18.58
CA GLN A 10 21.38 -2.48 19.14
C GLN A 10 20.66 -1.63 18.08
N TYR A 11 21.26 -1.45 16.90
CA TYR A 11 20.60 -0.71 15.81
C TYR A 11 19.29 -1.38 15.35
N PHE A 12 19.23 -2.71 15.34
CA PHE A 12 17.98 -3.43 15.07
C PHE A 12 16.94 -3.21 16.18
N GLY A 13 17.37 -3.15 17.45
CA GLY A 13 16.51 -2.81 18.58
C GLY A 13 15.90 -1.40 18.44
N ASP A 14 16.72 -0.40 18.13
CA ASP A 14 16.29 0.99 17.98
C ASP A 14 15.24 1.17 16.86
N ILE A 15 15.34 0.39 15.77
CA ILE A 15 14.34 0.40 14.68
C ILE A 15 13.01 -0.21 15.15
N LEU A 16 13.06 -1.27 15.95
CA LEU A 16 11.88 -1.92 16.50
C LEU A 16 11.21 -1.08 17.58
N ASP A 17 11.97 -0.24 18.29
CA ASP A 17 11.43 0.73 19.25
C ASP A 17 10.82 1.97 18.57
N ASN A 18 10.97 2.13 17.25
CA ASN A 18 10.33 3.20 16.51
C ASN A 18 8.81 2.95 16.41
N GLN A 19 8.08 3.50 17.37
CA GLN A 19 6.63 3.35 17.47
C GLN A 19 5.90 3.90 16.24
N VAL A 20 6.40 4.99 15.63
CA VAL A 20 5.80 5.54 14.41
C VAL A 20 5.86 4.52 13.27
N LEU A 21 7.01 3.85 13.12
CA LEU A 21 7.18 2.76 12.16
C LEU A 21 6.27 1.57 12.49
N LEU A 22 6.25 1.13 13.75
CA LEU A 22 5.41 -0.01 14.17
C LEU A 22 3.92 0.24 13.92
N VAL A 23 3.41 1.43 14.26
CA VAL A 23 2.01 1.79 14.04
C VAL A 23 1.69 1.86 12.54
N ALA A 24 2.59 2.41 11.73
CA ALA A 24 2.42 2.44 10.28
C ALA A 24 2.34 1.02 9.70
N LEU A 25 3.24 0.11 10.12
CA LEU A 25 3.22 -1.30 9.72
C LEU A 25 1.95 -2.03 10.21
N LEU A 26 1.50 -1.75 11.43
CA LEU A 26 0.23 -2.27 11.95
C LEU A 26 -0.96 -1.77 11.13
N ALA A 27 -0.98 -0.49 10.75
CA ALA A 27 -2.03 0.06 9.91
C ALA A 27 -2.09 -0.64 8.54
N CYS A 28 -0.93 -0.92 7.95
CA CYS A 28 -0.81 -1.71 6.73
C CYS A 28 -1.38 -3.12 6.91
N LEU A 29 -0.97 -3.81 7.98
CA LEU A 29 -1.42 -5.17 8.28
C LEU A 29 -2.94 -5.22 8.51
N ILE A 30 -3.49 -4.29 9.28
CA ILE A 30 -4.94 -4.17 9.53
C ILE A 30 -5.69 -3.95 8.21
N ALA A 31 -5.19 -3.06 7.34
CA ALA A 31 -5.80 -2.84 6.03
C ALA A 31 -5.78 -4.11 5.16
N GLN A 32 -4.67 -4.87 5.18
CA GLN A 32 -4.55 -6.15 4.47
C GLN A 32 -5.57 -7.19 4.99
N LEU A 33 -5.73 -7.28 6.31
CA LEU A 33 -6.69 -8.18 6.95
C LEU A 33 -8.14 -7.77 6.65
N LEU A 34 -8.46 -6.47 6.73
CA LEU A 34 -9.77 -5.95 6.36
C LEU A 34 -10.10 -6.25 4.90
N LYS A 35 -9.12 -6.13 3.99
CA LYS A 35 -9.33 -6.48 2.58
C LYS A 35 -9.74 -7.95 2.41
N LEU A 36 -9.09 -8.87 3.11
CA LEU A 36 -9.50 -10.29 3.12
C LEU A 36 -10.90 -10.50 3.67
N LEU A 37 -11.26 -9.81 4.75
CA LEU A 37 -12.60 -9.90 5.34
C LEU A 37 -13.67 -9.33 4.39
N PHE A 38 -13.40 -8.20 3.74
CA PHE A 38 -14.29 -7.63 2.73
C PHE A 38 -14.50 -8.59 1.56
N GLU A 39 -13.42 -9.19 1.04
CA GLU A 39 -13.51 -10.21 -0.01
C GLU A 39 -14.36 -11.41 0.43
N LEU A 40 -14.13 -11.90 1.64
CA LEU A 40 -14.88 -13.03 2.20
C LEU A 40 -16.37 -12.72 2.38
N VAL A 41 -16.72 -11.56 2.91
CA VAL A 41 -18.11 -11.19 3.20
C VAL A 41 -18.89 -10.87 1.93
N ILE A 42 -18.29 -10.11 1.01
CA ILE A 42 -18.97 -9.65 -0.22
C ILE A 42 -19.00 -10.76 -1.26
N HIS A 43 -17.86 -11.42 -1.51
CA HIS A 43 -17.73 -12.40 -2.59
C HIS A 43 -17.94 -13.85 -2.12
N ARG A 44 -18.10 -14.08 -0.80
CA ARG A 44 -18.29 -15.42 -0.19
C ARG A 44 -17.23 -16.44 -0.57
N LYS A 45 -16.03 -15.98 -0.94
CA LYS A 45 -14.90 -16.81 -1.35
C LYS A 45 -13.67 -16.39 -0.57
N VAL A 46 -13.00 -17.36 0.03
CA VAL A 46 -11.66 -17.13 0.60
C VAL A 46 -10.68 -17.17 -0.56
N ASN A 47 -10.28 -16.00 -1.05
CA ASN A 47 -9.25 -15.88 -2.06
C ASN A 47 -7.98 -15.26 -1.47
N ILE A 48 -7.06 -16.09 -0.98
CA ILE A 48 -5.79 -15.64 -0.39
C ILE A 48 -4.96 -14.83 -1.41
N ARG A 49 -5.19 -15.06 -2.70
CA ARG A 49 -4.53 -14.32 -3.80
C ARG A 49 -4.83 -12.82 -3.76
N VAL A 50 -5.92 -12.38 -3.12
CA VAL A 50 -6.24 -10.95 -2.92
C VAL A 50 -5.19 -10.20 -2.08
N LEU A 51 -4.45 -10.90 -1.22
CA LEU A 51 -3.35 -10.28 -0.46
C LEU A 51 -2.19 -9.86 -1.35
N VAL A 52 -1.97 -10.60 -2.45
CA VAL A 52 -0.85 -10.44 -3.39
C VAL A 52 -1.27 -9.76 -4.69
N THR A 53 -2.58 -9.66 -4.93
CA THR A 53 -3.16 -8.98 -6.10
C THR A 53 -3.25 -7.48 -5.82
N THR A 54 -3.00 -6.68 -6.85
CA THR A 54 -3.12 -5.22 -6.78
C THR A 54 -4.61 -4.82 -6.76
N GLY A 55 -4.97 -3.78 -6.01
CA GLY A 55 -6.36 -3.31 -5.89
C GLY A 55 -7.11 -3.85 -4.67
N GLY A 56 -8.40 -3.50 -4.56
CA GLY A 56 -9.29 -3.88 -3.45
C GLY A 56 -9.43 -2.81 -2.35
N MET A 57 -10.45 -2.95 -1.51
CA MET A 57 -10.75 -2.00 -0.42
C MET A 57 -10.50 -2.64 0.95
N PRO A 58 -9.87 -1.96 1.92
CA PRO A 58 -9.16 -0.66 1.83
C PRO A 58 -7.77 -0.75 1.18
N SER A 59 -7.21 0.38 0.74
CA SER A 59 -5.82 0.45 0.26
C SER A 59 -4.83 0.40 1.43
N ALA A 60 -4.03 -0.66 1.50
CA ALA A 60 -3.02 -0.83 2.55
C ALA A 60 -1.82 0.12 2.41
N HIS A 61 -1.41 0.43 1.19
CA HIS A 61 -0.34 1.42 0.96
C HIS A 61 -0.78 2.81 1.44
N SER A 62 -2.04 3.17 1.19
CA SER A 62 -2.62 4.43 1.66
C SER A 62 -2.71 4.47 3.19
N ALA A 63 -3.16 3.38 3.82
CA ALA A 63 -3.20 3.28 5.28
C ALA A 63 -1.79 3.39 5.91
N LEU A 64 -0.79 2.71 5.32
CA LEU A 64 0.60 2.76 5.77
C LEU A 64 1.17 4.18 5.78
N VAL A 65 1.13 4.88 4.64
CA VAL A 65 1.78 6.19 4.52
C VAL A 65 1.06 7.30 5.25
N THR A 66 -0.26 7.19 5.41
CA THR A 66 -1.04 8.17 6.18
C THR A 66 -0.92 7.95 7.69
N ALA A 67 -0.82 6.69 8.15
CA ALA A 67 -0.47 6.38 9.52
C ALA A 67 0.95 6.89 9.85
N LEU A 68 1.91 6.70 8.94
CA LEU A 68 3.26 7.26 9.08
C LEU A 68 3.24 8.79 9.22
N ALA A 69 2.61 9.50 8.27
CA ALA A 69 2.56 10.96 8.32
C ALA A 69 1.84 11.48 9.57
N THR A 70 0.73 10.84 9.97
CA THR A 70 -0.01 11.20 11.18
C THR A 70 0.83 10.95 12.44
N GLY A 71 1.49 9.78 12.54
CA GLY A 71 2.36 9.45 13.66
C GLY A 71 3.57 10.36 13.77
N VAL A 72 4.22 10.74 12.66
CA VAL A 72 5.30 11.75 12.67
C VAL A 72 4.78 13.10 13.17
N GLY A 73 3.60 13.51 12.70
CA GLY A 73 2.95 14.75 13.14
C GLY A 73 2.62 14.76 14.64
N GLN A 74 2.20 13.61 15.18
CA GLN A 74 1.93 13.44 16.62
C GLN A 74 3.22 13.40 17.46
N ALA A 75 4.25 12.69 17.00
CA ALA A 75 5.47 12.46 17.77
C ALA A 75 6.43 13.66 17.79
N ILE A 76 6.63 14.34 16.65
CA ILE A 76 7.65 15.39 16.49
C ILE A 76 7.00 16.76 16.18
N GLY A 77 5.70 16.77 15.88
CA GLY A 77 4.90 17.98 15.66
C GLY A 77 4.60 18.25 14.18
N TRP A 78 3.42 18.82 13.95
CA TRP A 78 2.88 19.11 12.61
C TRP A 78 3.63 20.19 11.84
N SER A 79 4.42 21.03 12.52
CA SER A 79 5.27 22.04 11.90
C SER A 79 6.70 21.55 11.58
N SER A 80 7.00 20.28 11.87
CA SER A 80 8.34 19.73 11.66
C SER A 80 8.62 19.51 10.16
N PRO A 81 9.89 19.66 9.72
CA PRO A 81 10.32 19.24 8.39
C PRO A 81 10.04 17.75 8.13
N ASP A 82 10.14 16.91 9.16
CA ASP A 82 9.88 15.47 9.10
C ASP A 82 8.41 15.18 8.72
N PHE A 83 7.45 15.88 9.33
CA PHE A 83 6.05 15.77 8.95
C PHE A 83 5.83 16.20 7.51
N ALA A 84 6.44 17.32 7.08
CA ALA A 84 6.32 17.79 5.70
C ALA A 84 6.82 16.74 4.69
N ILE A 85 7.97 16.10 4.97
CA ILE A 85 8.53 15.03 4.15
C ILE A 85 7.57 13.83 4.12
N ALA A 86 7.10 13.37 5.28
CA ALA A 86 6.21 12.22 5.39
C ALA A 86 4.86 12.46 4.69
N ALA A 87 4.30 13.67 4.80
CA ALA A 87 3.06 14.06 4.15
C ALA A 87 3.20 14.10 2.62
N ILE A 88 4.27 14.71 2.10
CA ILE A 88 4.53 14.73 0.65
C ILE A 88 4.78 13.31 0.13
N PHE A 89 5.55 12.50 0.86
CA PHE A 89 5.76 11.09 0.54
C PHE A 89 4.42 10.33 0.46
N ALA A 90 3.52 10.55 1.42
CA ALA A 90 2.20 9.95 1.42
C ALA A 90 1.39 10.34 0.16
N VAL A 91 1.40 11.61 -0.23
CA VAL A 91 0.73 12.08 -1.45
C VAL A 91 1.28 11.39 -2.70
N ILE A 92 2.60 11.28 -2.84
CA ILE A 92 3.25 10.63 -3.98
C ILE A 92 2.84 9.15 -4.07
N VAL A 93 2.90 8.42 -2.96
CA VAL A 93 2.53 7.00 -2.91
C VAL A 93 1.05 6.79 -3.22
N MET A 94 0.17 7.65 -2.70
CA MET A 94 -1.26 7.59 -2.99
C MET A 94 -1.56 7.90 -4.47
N TYR A 95 -0.85 8.86 -5.07
CA TYR A 95 -1.00 9.20 -6.48
C TYR A 95 -0.53 8.06 -7.40
N ASP A 96 0.60 7.41 -7.09
CA ASP A 96 1.06 6.23 -7.84
C ASP A 96 0.04 5.08 -7.75
N ALA A 97 -0.45 4.81 -6.53
CA ALA A 97 -1.41 3.74 -6.28
C ALA A 97 -2.74 3.94 -7.01
N ALA A 98 -3.23 5.18 -7.10
CA ALA A 98 -4.51 5.50 -7.72
C ALA A 98 -4.43 5.81 -9.23
N GLY A 99 -3.46 6.62 -9.65
CA GLY A 99 -3.43 7.22 -10.99
C GLY A 99 -2.57 6.43 -11.96
N VAL A 100 -1.29 6.28 -11.65
CA VAL A 100 -0.29 5.73 -12.59
C VAL A 100 -0.57 4.25 -12.87
N ARG A 101 -0.78 3.44 -11.84
CA ARG A 101 -1.03 2.00 -11.99
C ARG A 101 -2.34 1.68 -12.70
N GLN A 102 -3.40 2.45 -12.44
CA GLN A 102 -4.67 2.29 -13.15
C GLN A 102 -4.55 2.63 -14.64
N ALA A 103 -3.83 3.71 -14.97
CA ALA A 103 -3.62 4.10 -16.37
C ALA A 103 -2.82 3.04 -17.14
N ALA A 104 -1.74 2.54 -16.56
CA ALA A 104 -0.93 1.46 -17.15
C ALA A 104 -1.77 0.17 -17.36
N GLY A 105 -2.61 -0.20 -16.38
CA GLY A 105 -3.52 -1.34 -16.52
C GLY A 105 -4.55 -1.17 -17.63
N LYS A 106 -5.12 0.03 -17.78
CA LYS A 106 -6.05 0.35 -18.87
C LYS A 106 -5.36 0.27 -20.23
N GLN A 107 -4.13 0.76 -20.34
CA GLN A 107 -3.33 0.65 -21.57
C GLN A 107 -3.02 -0.82 -21.89
N ALA A 108 -2.61 -1.63 -20.90
CA ALA A 108 -2.36 -3.06 -21.07
C ALA A 108 -3.60 -3.80 -21.59
N ARG A 109 -4.78 -3.51 -21.04
CA ARG A 109 -6.06 -4.09 -21.50
C ARG A 109 -6.35 -3.74 -22.96
N ILE A 110 -6.24 -2.45 -23.31
CA ILE A 110 -6.50 -2.00 -24.69
C ILE A 110 -5.51 -2.67 -25.65
N LEU A 111 -4.24 -2.78 -25.29
CA LEU A 111 -3.23 -3.43 -26.12
C LEU A 111 -3.50 -4.93 -26.30
N ASN A 112 -3.85 -5.63 -25.21
CA ASN A 112 -4.24 -7.04 -25.27
C ASN A 112 -5.45 -7.23 -26.22
N GLN A 113 -6.44 -6.33 -26.17
CA GLN A 113 -7.60 -6.39 -27.06
C GLN A 113 -7.23 -6.15 -28.54
N ILE A 114 -6.33 -5.18 -28.82
CA ILE A 114 -5.83 -4.93 -30.18
C ILE A 114 -5.09 -6.15 -30.73
N LEU A 115 -4.27 -6.81 -29.89
CA LEU A 115 -3.60 -8.06 -30.27
C LEU A 115 -4.60 -9.18 -30.58
N ASP A 116 -5.64 -9.31 -29.76
CA ASP A 116 -6.71 -10.30 -29.95
C ASP A 116 -7.51 -10.06 -31.24
N GLU A 117 -7.68 -8.81 -31.69
CA GLU A 117 -8.37 -8.49 -32.94
C GLU A 117 -7.48 -8.64 -34.19
N LEU A 118 -6.20 -8.26 -34.11
CA LEU A 118 -5.27 -8.29 -35.27
C LEU A 118 -4.69 -9.67 -35.58
N PHE A 119 -4.51 -10.53 -34.57
CA PHE A 119 -3.77 -11.79 -34.72
C PHE A 119 -4.62 -13.04 -34.47
N GLN A 120 -5.94 -12.97 -34.71
CA GLN A 120 -6.88 -14.08 -34.51
C GLN A 120 -6.45 -15.40 -35.19
N GLU A 121 -5.76 -15.33 -36.33
CA GLU A 121 -5.34 -16.50 -37.12
C GLU A 121 -3.90 -16.98 -36.82
N HIS A 122 -3.16 -16.28 -35.93
CA HIS A 122 -1.77 -16.60 -35.61
C HIS A 122 -1.56 -16.81 -34.10
N PRO A 123 -1.84 -18.03 -33.57
CA PRO A 123 -1.82 -18.32 -32.13
C PRO A 123 -0.43 -18.22 -31.45
N LYS A 124 0.63 -17.83 -32.17
CA LYS A 124 2.00 -17.72 -31.65
C LYS A 124 2.26 -16.46 -30.80
N PHE A 125 1.38 -15.46 -30.81
CA PHE A 125 1.53 -14.23 -30.00
C PHE A 125 0.96 -14.33 -28.57
N ASN A 126 0.49 -15.50 -28.16
CA ASN A 126 -0.24 -15.65 -26.89
C ASN A 126 0.65 -15.63 -25.63
N GLU A 127 1.99 -15.69 -25.79
CA GLU A 127 2.92 -15.79 -24.65
C GLU A 127 3.32 -14.44 -24.04
N ASP A 128 3.13 -13.31 -24.75
CA ASP A 128 3.57 -11.97 -24.31
C ASP A 128 2.43 -11.01 -23.92
N ARG A 129 1.34 -11.52 -23.31
CA ARG A 129 0.25 -10.66 -22.83
C ARG A 129 0.71 -9.79 -21.67
N LEU A 130 0.36 -8.50 -21.71
CA LEU A 130 0.66 -7.61 -20.60
C LEU A 130 -0.27 -7.91 -19.42
N LYS A 131 0.28 -7.86 -18.20
CA LYS A 131 -0.51 -7.93 -16.97
C LYS A 131 -1.42 -6.71 -16.88
N GLU A 132 -2.73 -6.94 -16.86
CA GLU A 132 -3.73 -5.91 -16.60
C GLU A 132 -3.73 -5.55 -15.11
N LEU A 133 -2.86 -4.62 -14.72
CA LEU A 133 -2.77 -4.15 -13.35
C LEU A 133 -4.04 -3.37 -12.97
N LEU A 134 -4.85 -3.94 -12.08
CA LEU A 134 -5.92 -3.21 -11.43
C LEU A 134 -5.28 -2.33 -10.35
N GLY A 135 -5.08 -1.05 -10.65
CA GLY A 135 -4.73 -0.05 -9.64
C GLY A 135 -5.89 0.17 -8.64
N HIS A 136 -5.64 0.95 -7.58
CA HIS A 136 -6.69 1.26 -6.61
C HIS A 136 -7.59 2.37 -7.14
N THR A 137 -8.90 2.26 -6.96
CA THR A 137 -9.79 3.40 -7.25
C THR A 137 -9.51 4.56 -6.28
N PRO A 138 -9.77 5.82 -6.65
CA PRO A 138 -9.59 6.96 -5.74
C PRO A 138 -10.32 6.78 -4.41
N VAL A 139 -11.50 6.16 -4.43
CA VAL A 139 -12.28 5.84 -3.22
C VAL A 139 -11.55 4.83 -2.34
N GLN A 140 -10.94 3.78 -2.90
CA GLN A 140 -10.16 2.81 -2.12
C GLN A 140 -8.94 3.46 -1.44
N VAL A 141 -8.30 4.41 -2.12
CA VAL A 141 -7.21 5.21 -1.54
C VAL A 141 -7.72 6.06 -0.39
N ILE A 142 -8.81 6.82 -0.58
CA ILE A 142 -9.39 7.67 0.48
C ILE A 142 -9.78 6.83 1.72
N VAL A 143 -10.45 5.69 1.52
CA VAL A 143 -10.84 4.81 2.63
C VAL A 143 -9.61 4.23 3.35
N GLY A 144 -8.57 3.86 2.60
CA GLY A 144 -7.29 3.42 3.19
C GLY A 144 -6.62 4.54 3.98
N SER A 145 -6.60 5.77 3.45
CA SER A 145 -6.05 6.95 4.11
C SER A 145 -6.77 7.26 5.42
N ALA A 146 -8.10 7.26 5.40
CA ALA A 146 -8.90 7.46 6.61
C ALA A 146 -8.61 6.39 7.67
N LEU A 147 -8.49 5.12 7.25
CA LEU A 147 -8.12 4.02 8.14
C LEU A 147 -6.73 4.24 8.77
N GLY A 148 -5.74 4.64 7.98
CA GLY A 148 -4.39 4.91 8.49
C GLY A 148 -4.35 6.04 9.53
N VAL A 149 -5.03 7.15 9.24
CA VAL A 149 -5.17 8.27 10.19
C VAL A 149 -5.84 7.81 11.48
N VAL A 150 -6.96 7.09 11.39
CA VAL A 150 -7.68 6.60 12.57
C VAL A 150 -6.80 5.68 13.43
N ILE A 151 -6.06 4.77 12.82
CA ILE A 151 -5.17 3.85 13.55
C ILE A 151 -4.05 4.63 14.27
N ALA A 152 -3.42 5.61 13.61
CA ALA A 152 -2.40 6.44 14.24
C ALA A 152 -2.97 7.30 15.38
N LEU A 153 -4.17 7.87 15.22
CA LEU A 153 -4.85 8.61 16.28
C LEU A 153 -5.17 7.73 17.50
N PHE A 154 -5.59 6.49 17.31
CA PHE A 154 -5.79 5.55 18.43
C PHE A 154 -4.47 5.12 19.08
N ALA A 155 -3.40 5.03 18.29
CA ALA A 155 -2.07 4.74 18.79
C ALA A 155 -1.38 5.94 19.47
N ASN A 156 -2.06 7.08 19.63
CA ASN A 156 -1.50 8.28 20.26
C ASN A 156 -0.95 8.04 21.68
N ALA A 157 -1.48 7.05 22.40
CA ALA A 157 -0.96 6.68 23.72
C ALA A 157 0.39 5.93 23.67
N ALA A 158 0.83 5.51 22.49
CA ALA A 158 2.14 4.90 22.30
C ALA A 158 3.23 5.97 22.20
N TYR A 159 2.97 7.06 21.45
CA TYR A 159 3.91 8.14 21.10
C TYR A 159 4.33 9.04 22.26
#